data_AF-A0A9P6F1M3-F1
#
_entry.id   AF-A0A9P6F1M3-F1
#
_cell.length_a   1.000
_cell.length_b   1.000
_cell.length_c   1.000
_cell.angle_alpha   90.00
_cell.angle_beta   90.00
_cell.angle_gamma   90.00
#
_symmetry.space_group_name_H-M   'P 1'
#
loop_
_entity.id
_entity.type
_entity.pdbx_description
1 polymer ?
#
loop_
_entity_poly.entity_id
_entity_poly.type
_entity_poly.pdbx_seq_one_letter_code
_entity_poly.pdbx_strand_id
1 'polypeptide(L)' 'MTASPLSRIAPALAARASRTITKAVLSREQSEGVGARVRRSIGRPELRNHDPFLMLDEFNVDKNGGFPDHPHRGFET' A
#
# COMPACT_ATOMS: atom_id res chain seq x y z
N MET A 1 -46.29 2.80 34.66
CA MET A 1 -45.83 2.70 33.25
C MET A 1 -44.81 3.80 33.03
N THR A 2 -43.55 3.55 33.39
CA THR A 2 -42.46 4.54 33.34
C THR A 2 -41.60 4.24 32.12
N ALA A 3 -41.55 5.18 31.18
CA ALA A 3 -40.78 5.06 29.94
C ALA A 3 -39.28 4.98 30.23
N SER A 4 -38.63 3.97 29.67
CA SER A 4 -37.19 3.75 29.71
C SER A 4 -36.50 4.71 28.72
N PRO A 5 -35.39 5.40 29.09
CA PRO A 5 -34.71 6.27 28.15
C PRO A 5 -33.86 5.44 27.19
N LEU A 6 -34.03 5.69 25.88
CA LEU A 6 -33.15 5.18 24.84
C LEU A 6 -31.75 5.79 25.03
N SER A 7 -30.76 4.94 25.32
CA SER A 7 -29.35 5.31 25.36
C SER A 7 -28.91 5.77 23.97
N ARG A 8 -28.70 7.07 23.81
CA ARG A 8 -28.06 7.66 22.63
C ARG A 8 -26.59 7.25 22.63
N ILE A 9 -26.20 6.40 21.68
CA ILE A 9 -24.80 6.25 21.31
C ILE A 9 -24.38 7.56 20.64
N ALA A 10 -23.70 8.42 21.40
CA ALA A 10 -23.00 9.56 20.82
C ALA A 10 -21.79 9.04 20.04
N PRO A 11 -21.55 9.47 18.78
CA PRO A 11 -20.26 9.27 18.18
C PRO A 11 -19.30 10.18 18.94
N ALA A 12 -18.34 9.60 19.66
CA ALA A 12 -17.20 10.37 20.14
C ALA A 12 -16.49 10.91 18.90
N LEU A 13 -16.64 12.20 18.65
CA LEU A 13 -15.87 12.94 17.67
C LEU A 13 -14.44 13.02 18.23
N ALA A 14 -13.68 11.93 18.09
CA ALA A 14 -12.28 11.92 18.45
C ALA A 14 -11.60 13.01 17.60
N ALA A 15 -11.04 14.01 18.28
CA ALA A 15 -10.17 14.98 17.65
C ALA A 15 -9.16 14.21 16.79
N ARG A 16 -9.10 14.53 15.50
CA ARG A 16 -8.33 13.79 14.51
C ARG A 16 -6.85 14.01 14.80
N ALA A 17 -6.27 13.19 15.67
CA ALA A 17 -4.85 13.21 15.96
C ALA A 17 -4.09 13.07 14.62
N SER A 18 -3.15 13.98 14.37
CA SER A 18 -2.32 13.90 13.18
C SER A 18 -1.60 12.56 13.16
N ARG A 19 -1.70 11.85 12.03
CA ARG A 19 -1.00 10.58 11.85
C ARG A 19 0.51 10.81 11.97
N THR A 20 1.20 9.89 12.65
CA THR A 20 2.66 9.88 12.75
C THR A 20 3.25 8.78 11.88
N ILE A 21 4.53 8.92 11.51
CA ILE A 21 5.26 7.87 10.79
C ILE A 21 5.61 6.78 11.79
N THR A 22 5.08 5.58 11.60
CA THR A 22 5.36 4.42 12.47
C THR A 22 6.51 3.57 11.94
N LYS A 23 6.76 3.60 10.62
CA LYS A 23 7.84 2.88 9.96
C LYS A 23 8.26 3.61 8.69
N ALA A 24 9.57 3.75 8.50
CA ALA A 24 10.17 4.17 7.24
C ALA A 24 10.94 2.99 6.65
N VAL A 25 10.75 2.73 5.36
CA VAL A 25 11.43 1.65 4.64
C VAL A 25 12.12 2.25 3.43
N LEU A 26 13.43 2.04 3.31
CA LEU A 26 14.19 2.45 2.14
C LEU A 26 13.91 1.48 1.00
N SER A 27 13.35 1.98 -0.10
CA SER A 27 13.17 1.19 -1.33
C SER A 27 14.51 0.70 -1.85
N ARG A 28 14.54 -0.54 -2.32
CA ARG A 28 15.77 -1.17 -2.82
C ARG A 28 15.62 -1.54 -4.28
N GLU A 29 16.71 -1.32 -4.99
CA GLU A 29 16.76 -1.50 -6.43
C GLU A 29 16.91 -2.98 -6.79
N GLN A 30 16.14 -3.44 -7.78
CA GLN A 30 16.23 -4.79 -8.35
C GLN A 30 15.90 -4.75 -9.85
N SER A 31 16.37 -5.76 -10.58
CA SER A 31 16.02 -5.93 -12.00
C SER A 31 14.63 -6.56 -12.13
N GLU A 32 13.84 -6.09 -13.08
CA GLU A 32 12.53 -6.64 -13.45
C GLU A 32 12.37 -6.57 -14.98
N GLY A 33 11.42 -7.34 -15.53
CA GLY A 33 11.14 -7.32 -16.96
C GLY A 33 12.39 -7.47 -17.84
N VAL A 34 12.49 -6.62 -18.86
CA VAL A 34 13.65 -6.55 -19.77
C VAL A 34 14.19 -5.13 -19.73
N GLY A 35 15.44 -4.93 -19.29
CA GLY A 35 16.03 -3.58 -19.22
C GLY A 35 15.31 -2.61 -18.28
N ALA A 36 14.59 -3.12 -17.27
CA ALA A 36 13.94 -2.31 -16.26
C ALA A 36 14.57 -2.51 -14.89
N ARG A 37 14.72 -1.40 -14.16
CA ARG A 37 15.19 -1.35 -12.78
C ARG A 37 14.08 -0.74 -11.95
N VAL A 38 13.67 -1.43 -10.89
CA VAL A 38 12.63 -0.93 -9.97
C VAL A 38 13.22 -0.73 -8.58
N ARG A 39 12.74 0.28 -7.87
CA ARG A 39 12.96 0.48 -6.45
C ARG A 39 11.71 0.04 -5.71
N ARG A 40 11.70 -1.19 -5.19
CA ARG A 40 10.54 -1.77 -4.52
C ARG A 40 10.47 -1.33 -3.06
N SER A 41 9.28 -0.92 -2.62
CA SER A 41 8.97 -0.61 -1.22
C SER A 41 8.05 -1.69 -0.62
N ILE A 42 6.74 -1.64 -0.91
CA ILE A 42 5.76 -2.67 -0.57
C ILE A 42 6.01 -3.91 -1.44
N GLY A 43 5.93 -5.11 -0.85
CA GLY A 43 6.22 -6.38 -1.51
C GLY A 43 7.62 -6.96 -1.20
N ARG A 44 8.43 -6.24 -0.41
CA ARG A 44 9.73 -6.72 0.08
C ARG A 44 9.64 -7.41 1.45
N PRO A 45 10.64 -8.19 1.89
CA PRO A 45 10.63 -8.81 3.22
C PRO A 45 10.39 -7.83 4.37
N GLU A 46 10.85 -6.58 4.24
CA GLU A 46 10.68 -5.56 5.28
C GLU A 46 9.24 -4.99 5.34
N LEU A 47 8.46 -5.10 4.26
CA LEU A 47 7.07 -4.64 4.17
C LEU A 47 6.32 -5.47 3.11
N ARG A 48 6.07 -6.75 3.45
CA ARG A 48 5.61 -7.76 2.46
C ARG A 48 4.23 -7.45 1.88
N ASN A 49 3.34 -6.92 2.70
CA ASN A 49 2.01 -6.48 2.32
C ASN A 49 1.62 -5.31 3.22
N HIS A 50 0.87 -4.36 2.67
CA HIS A 50 0.28 -3.26 3.43
C HIS A 50 -1.17 -3.12 3.00
N ASP A 51 -2.00 -4.06 3.46
CA ASP A 51 -3.41 -4.20 3.10
C ASP A 51 -4.10 -2.81 3.00
N PRO A 52 -4.68 -2.44 1.84
CA PRO A 52 -4.95 -3.28 0.65
C PRO A 52 -3.85 -3.33 -0.42
N PHE A 53 -2.69 -2.72 -0.20
CA PHE A 53 -1.61 -2.63 -1.17
C PHE A 53 -0.70 -3.86 -1.14
N LEU A 54 -0.49 -4.46 -2.32
CA LEU A 54 0.32 -5.67 -2.50
C LEU A 54 1.77 -5.38 -2.88
N MET A 55 1.99 -4.35 -3.71
CA MET A 55 3.30 -4.00 -4.25
C MET A 55 3.35 -2.51 -4.60
N LEU A 56 4.53 -1.89 -4.49
CA LEU A 56 4.77 -0.54 -4.96
C LEU A 56 6.21 -0.39 -5.44
N ASP A 57 6.36 -0.13 -6.73
CA ASP A 57 7.62 0.03 -7.44
C ASP A 57 7.71 1.43 -8.06
N GLU A 58 8.84 2.10 -7.85
CA GLU A 58 9.29 3.20 -8.71
C GLU A 58 10.19 2.59 -9.79
N PHE A 59 9.89 2.81 -11.07
CA PHE A 59 10.65 2.20 -12.17
C PHE A 59 11.47 3.20 -12.98
N ASN A 60 12.61 2.73 -13.47
CA ASN A 60 13.39 3.34 -14.55
C ASN A 60 13.62 2.27 -15.62
N VAL A 61 13.31 2.59 -16.87
CA VAL A 61 13.28 1.62 -17.98
C VAL A 61 14.15 2.14 -19.12
N ASP A 62 15.01 1.28 -19.63
CA ASP A 62 15.80 1.55 -20.83
C ASP A 62 14.88 1.82 -22.03
N LYS A 63 15.36 2.60 -23.01
CA LYS A 63 14.55 3.01 -24.18
C LYS A 63 13.87 1.84 -24.92
N ASN A 64 14.52 0.68 -24.98
CA ASN A 64 14.02 -0.52 -25.65
C ASN A 64 13.63 -1.63 -24.64
N GLY A 65 13.59 -1.30 -23.35
CA GLY A 65 13.19 -2.19 -22.28
C GLY A 65 11.69 -2.05 -21.94
N GLY A 66 11.24 -2.83 -20.97
CA GLY A 66 9.88 -2.76 -20.46
C GLY A 66 9.46 -4.04 -19.74
N PHE A 67 8.15 -4.17 -19.59
CA PHE A 67 7.50 -5.33 -19.00
C PHE A 67 6.74 -6.05 -20.12
N PRO A 68 7.35 -7.02 -20.82
CA PRO A 68 6.71 -7.75 -21.93
C PRO A 68 5.50 -8.54 -21.45
N ASP A 69 4.73 -9.13 -22.36
CA ASP A 69 3.50 -9.88 -22.06
C ASP A 69 3.57 -10.72 -20.77
N HIS A 70 2.78 -10.32 -19.77
CA HIS A 70 2.70 -10.98 -18.47
C HIS A 70 1.27 -10.90 -17.89
N PRO A 71 0.75 -11.99 -17.29
CA PRO A 71 -0.62 -12.03 -16.81
C PRO A 71 -0.80 -11.42 -15.41
N HIS A 72 -2.00 -10.93 -15.13
CA HIS A 72 -2.47 -10.53 -13.79
C HIS A 72 -3.81 -11.19 -13.47
N ARG A 73 -4.08 -11.50 -12.19
CA ARG A 73 -5.33 -12.13 -11.74
C ARG A 73 -5.62 -11.83 -10.28
N GLY A 74 -6.84 -11.37 -9.98
CA GLY A 74 -7.35 -11.25 -8.60
C GLY A 74 -6.90 -10.01 -7.84
N PHE A 75 -6.32 -9.01 -8.52
CA PHE A 75 -5.95 -7.71 -7.96
C PHE A 75 -5.89 -6.65 -9.07
N GLU A 76 -5.63 -5.40 -8.70
CA GLU A 76 -5.46 -4.25 -9.60
C GLU A 76 -4.00 -3.78 -9.58
N THR A 77 -3.48 -3.39 -10.75
CA THR A 77 -2.13 -2.83 -10.94
C THR A 77 -2.19 -1.35 -11.24
#